data_AF-A0A8J3J0U1-F1
#
_entry.id   AF-A0A8J3J0U1-F1
#
_cell.length_a   1.000
_cell.length_b   1.000
_cell.length_c   1.000
_cell.angle_alpha   90.00
_cell.angle_beta   90.00
_cell.angle_gamma   90.00
#
_symmetry.space_group_name_H-M   'P 1'
#
loop_
_entity.id
_entity.type
_entity.pdbx_description
1 polymer ?
#
loop_
_entity_poly.entity_id
_entity_poly.type
_entity_poly.pdbx_seq_one_letter_code
_entity_poly.pdbx_strand_id
1 'polypeptide(L)' 'MTSAALLPDPNMLHLLHLEAEPQRITAVVITTAPTAPCPVCQFPSNRVHSRYQRIAADLPWMFLRK' A
#
# COMPACT_ATOMS: atom_id res chain seq x y z
N MET A 1 -20.05 3.35 1.43
CA MET A 1 -18.99 3.39 2.47
C MET A 1 -17.94 2.35 2.10
N THR A 2 -17.14 2.65 1.10
CA THR A 2 -16.10 1.74 0.60
C THR A 2 -14.85 1.98 1.44
N SER A 3 -14.54 0.98 2.27
CA SER A 3 -13.27 0.87 2.97
C SER A 3 -12.13 1.04 1.96
N ALA A 4 -11.55 2.24 1.92
CA ALA A 4 -10.37 2.52 1.11
C ALA A 4 -9.21 1.76 1.72
N ALA A 5 -8.97 0.53 1.27
CA ALA A 5 -7.68 -0.10 1.47
C ALA A 5 -6.65 0.85 0.84
N LEU A 6 -5.86 1.51 1.69
CA LEU A 6 -4.80 2.41 1.23
C LEU A 6 -3.59 1.64 0.68
N LEU A 7 -3.59 0.32 0.85
CA LEU A 7 -2.65 -0.59 0.21
C LEU A 7 -3.20 -1.01 -1.17
N PRO A 8 -2.35 -1.04 -2.22
CA PRO A 8 -2.68 -1.71 -3.48
C PRO A 8 -3.12 -3.16 -3.22
N ASP A 9 -3.83 -3.76 -4.18
CA ASP A 9 -4.16 -5.19 -4.16
C ASP A 9 -2.90 -6.00 -3.79
N PRO A 10 -2.91 -6.80 -2.71
CA PRO A 10 -1.76 -7.58 -2.29
C PRO A 10 -1.22 -8.53 -3.37
N ASN A 11 -2.08 -9.00 -4.30
CA ASN A 11 -1.66 -9.83 -5.42
C ASN A 11 -0.87 -9.05 -6.48
N MET A 12 -0.95 -7.72 -6.44
CA MET A 12 -0.20 -6.80 -7.30
C MET A 12 1.04 -6.23 -6.59
N LEU A 13 1.45 -6.80 -5.45
CA LEU A 13 2.67 -6.42 -4.76
C LEU A 13 3.75 -7.46 -5.02
N HIS A 14 4.93 -7.00 -5.43
CA HIS A 14 6.13 -7.81 -5.49
C HIS A 14 7.02 -7.49 -4.30
N LEU A 15 7.35 -8.51 -3.51
CA LEU A 15 8.28 -8.40 -2.39
C LEU A 15 9.70 -8.29 -2.93
N LEU A 16 10.36 -7.18 -2.62
CA LEU A 16 11.77 -6.97 -2.97
C LEU A 16 12.65 -7.67 -1.93
N HIS A 17 12.46 -7.35 -0.65
CA HIS A 17 13.20 -7.95 0.45
C HIS A 17 12.50 -7.75 1.79
N LEU A 18 12.98 -8.49 2.78
CA LEU A 18 12.60 -8.36 4.18
C LEU A 18 13.76 -7.76 4.96
N GLU A 19 13.48 -6.77 5.78
CA GLU A 19 14.42 -6.22 6.76
C GLU A 19 13.95 -6.65 8.14
N ALA A 20 14.87 -7.21 8.93
CA ALA A 20 14.58 -7.69 10.27
C ALA A 20 15.36 -6.88 11.30
N GLU A 21 14.62 -6.33 12.26
CA GLU A 21 15.10 -5.67 13.47
C GLU A 21 14.59 -6.47 14.68
N PRO A 22 15.19 -6.32 15.87
CA PRO A 22 14.83 -7.13 17.04
C PRO A 22 13.33 -7.17 17.40
N GLN A 23 12.56 -6.14 17.03
CA GLN A 23 11.13 -6.00 17.37
C GLN A 23 10.26 -5.70 16.15
N ARG A 24 10.83 -5.72 14.94
CA ARG A 24 10.15 -5.31 13.71
C ARG A 24 10.62 -6.12 12.52
N ILE A 25 9.67 -6.53 11.70
CA ILE A 25 9.95 -7.01 10.35
C ILE A 25 9.33 -6.01 9.39
N THR A 26 10.14 -5.47 8.48
CA THR A 26 9.70 -4.58 7.41
C THR A 26 9.71 -5.35 6.11
N ALA A 27 8.57 -5.39 5.43
CA ALA A 27 8.49 -5.91 4.06
C ALA A 27 8.59 -4.73 3.09
N VAL A 28 9.66 -4.69 2.30
CA VAL A 28 9.84 -3.68 1.25
C VAL A 28 9.24 -4.25 -0.03
N VAL A 29 8.18 -3.61 -0.52
CA VAL A 29 7.40 -4.07 -1.68
C VAL A 29 7.32 -2.98 -2.75
N ILE A 30 7.12 -3.41 -3.99
CA ILE A 30 6.76 -2.53 -5.11
C ILE A 30 5.45 -3.01 -5.73
N THR A 31 4.63 -2.09 -6.23
CA THR A 31 3.45 -2.46 -7.03
C THR A 31 3.85 -2.89 -8.44
N THR A 32 3.25 -3.96 -8.94
CA THR A 32 3.32 -4.40 -10.34
C THR A 32 2.19 -3.82 -11.18
N ALA A 33 1.20 -3.17 -10.54
CA ALA A 33 0.11 -2.52 -11.24
C ALA A 33 0.63 -1.32 -12.06
N PRO A 34 0.25 -1.19 -13.34
CA PRO A 34 0.70 -0.09 -14.19
C PRO A 34 0.11 1.27 -13.76
N THR A 35 -1.05 1.25 -13.10
CA THR A 35 -1.72 2.43 -12.56
C THR A 35 -2.40 2.08 -11.24
N ALA A 36 -2.62 3.09 -10.38
CA ALA A 36 -3.45 2.96 -9.19
C ALA A 36 -4.48 4.11 -9.17
N PRO A 37 -5.74 3.84 -8.82
CA PRO A 37 -6.73 4.89 -8.63
C PRO A 37 -6.34 5.75 -7.42
N CYS A 38 -6.61 7.06 -7.50
CA CYS A 38 -6.45 7.94 -6.35
C CYS A 38 -7.37 7.47 -5.20
N PRO A 39 -6.87 7.29 -3.96
CA PRO A 39 -7.71 6.82 -2.86
C PRO A 39 -8.80 7.83 -2.46
N VAL A 40 -8.67 9.09 -2.87
CA VAL A 40 -9.65 10.16 -2.59
C VAL A 40 -10.74 10.22 -3.66
N CYS A 41 -10.35 10.33 -4.94
CA CYS A 41 -11.30 10.56 -6.04
C CYS A 41 -11.52 9.36 -6.95
N GLN A 42 -10.79 8.25 -6.76
CA GLN A 42 -10.85 6.99 -7.51
C GLN A 42 -10.50 7.08 -9.01
N PHE A 43 -10.22 8.27 -9.54
CA PHE A 43 -9.71 8.43 -10.88
C PHE A 43 -8.24 7.99 -10.99
N PRO A 44 -7.84 7.31 -12.07
CA PRO A 44 -6.44 7.04 -12.35
C PRO A 44 -5.68 8.36 -12.45
N SER A 45 -4.55 8.47 -11.76
CA SER A 45 -3.69 9.62 -11.96
C SER A 45 -2.77 9.39 -13.15
N ASN A 46 -2.68 10.41 -14.03
CA ASN A 46 -1.70 10.44 -15.12
C ASN A 46 -0.30 10.84 -14.64
N ARG A 47 -0.12 11.26 -13.38
CA ARG A 47 1.16 11.68 -12.81
C ARG A 47 1.26 11.39 -11.31
N VAL A 48 2.46 11.04 -10.84
CA VAL A 48 2.74 10.91 -9.40
C VAL A 48 2.50 12.26 -8.70
N HIS A 49 1.51 12.32 -7.80
CA HIS A 49 1.19 13.52 -7.02
C HIS A 49 2.22 13.80 -5.92
N SER A 50 2.73 12.74 -5.28
CA SER A 50 3.74 12.82 -4.21
C SER A 50 4.42 11.46 -4.04
N ARG A 51 5.68 11.47 -3.63
CA ARG A 51 6.40 10.29 -3.17
C ARG A 51 6.47 10.32 -1.65
N TYR A 52 5.91 9.31 -1.00
CA TYR A 52 5.93 9.18 0.46
C TYR A 52 6.05 7.71 0.83
N GLN A 53 6.83 7.42 1.87
CA GLN A 53 6.98 6.08 2.41
C GLN A 53 5.91 5.85 3.48
N ARG A 54 5.00 4.91 3.24
CA ARG A 54 3.96 4.54 4.22
C ARG A 54 4.50 3.48 5.17
N ILE A 55 4.26 3.64 6.47
CA ILE A 55 4.39 2.55 7.44
C ILE A 55 3.03 1.91 7.70
N ALA A 56 3.00 0.67 8.20
CA ALA A 56 1.76 -0.04 8.51
C ALA A 56 0.82 0.73 9.45
N ALA A 57 1.37 1.60 10.31
CA ALA A 57 0.59 2.45 11.21
C ALA A 57 -0.12 3.63 10.50
N ASP A 58 0.35 4.04 9.31
CA ASP A 58 -0.26 5.12 8.52
C ASP A 58 -1.51 4.66 7.77
N LEU A 59 -1.72 3.34 7.68
CA LEU A 59 -2.77 2.73 6.88
C LEU A 59 -3.70 1.90 7.78
N PRO A 60 -5.01 1.85 7.49
CA PRO A 60 -5.89 0.87 8.11
C PRO A 60 -5.52 -0.52 7.55
N TRP A 61 -4.49 -1.13 8.13
CA TRP A 61 -3.81 -2.30 7.57
C TRP A 61 -4.67 -3.58 7.56
N MET A 62 -5.74 -3.61 8.35
CA MET A 62 -6.70 -4.72 8.31
C MET A 62 -8.07 -4.28 8.84
N PHE A 63 -9.07 -4.18 7.97
CA PHE A 63 -10.46 -4.38 8.40
C PHE A 63 -10.66 -5.89 8.57
N LEU A 64 -10.17 -6.46 9.66
CA LEU A 64 -10.57 -7.80 10.08
C LEU A 64 -12.08 -7.77 10.36
N ARG A 65 -12.88 -8.16 9.36
CA ARG A 65 -14.24 -8.62 9.63
C ARG A 65 -14.12 -9.92 10.42
N LYS A 66 -14.59 -9.90 11.66
CA LYS A 66 -15.01 -11.12 12.36
C LYS A 66 -16.17 -11.76 11.61
#